data_AF-A0A7S1SIK6-F1
#
_entry.id   AF-A0A7S1SIK6-F1
#
_cell.length_a   1.000
_cell.length_b   1.000
_cell.length_c   1.000
_cell.angle_alpha   90.00
_cell.angle_beta   90.00
_cell.angle_gamma   90.00
#
_symmetry.space_group_name_H-M   'P 1'
#
loop_
_entity.id
_entity.type
_entity.pdbx_description
1 polymer ?
#
loop_
_entity_poly.entity_id
_entity_poly.type
_entity_poly.pdbx_seq_one_letter_code
_entity_poly.pdbx_strand_id
1 'polypeptide(L)'
;SLHTEQMASLLKALHDRRGIALVAVDEAHCISSWGHDFRPAYRKLGSLAQKLPSVPIMALTATATQQVQDDILRSLHLRSPSILRSSFNRPNIFYTVRYMDEEGDGVEEKLADLVATLQRLRVDLGGSSVQQTRTPCAVIYARKRRTTELIAQFLSA
;
A
#
# COMPACT_ATOMS: atom_id res chain seq x y z
N SER A 1 16.47 -17.59 4.94
CA SER A 1 14.99 -17.67 4.94
C SER A 1 14.52 -17.83 6.38
N LEU A 2 13.43 -17.18 6.81
CA LEU A 2 12.91 -17.23 8.20
C LEU A 2 12.57 -18.64 8.71
N HIS A 3 12.48 -19.59 7.78
CA HIS A 3 12.08 -20.97 8.04
C HIS A 3 13.25 -21.91 8.29
N THR A 4 14.49 -21.44 8.18
CA THR A 4 15.66 -22.28 8.45
C THR A 4 15.86 -22.49 9.94
N GLU A 5 16.37 -23.65 10.31
CA GLU A 5 16.74 -23.99 11.70
C GLU A 5 17.75 -23.01 12.29
N GLN A 6 18.68 -22.51 11.47
CA GLN A 6 19.66 -21.49 11.89
C GLN A 6 18.99 -20.19 12.33
N MET A 7 18.03 -19.68 11.55
CA MET A 7 17.31 -18.46 11.91
C MET A 7 16.41 -18.67 13.13
N ALA A 8 15.75 -19.83 13.22
CA ALA A 8 14.96 -20.19 14.39
C ALA A 8 15.80 -20.20 15.68
N SER A 9 16.99 -20.79 15.60
CA SER A 9 17.95 -20.86 16.71
C SER A 9 18.45 -19.47 17.11
N LEU A 10 18.72 -18.61 16.13
CA LEU A 10 19.13 -17.22 16.37
C LEU A 10 18.01 -16.41 17.05
N LEU A 11 16.77 -16.52 16.57
CA LEU A 11 15.61 -15.82 17.14
C LEU A 11 15.35 -16.27 18.57
N LYS A 12 15.48 -17.57 18.85
CA LYS A 12 15.35 -18.11 20.20
C LYS A 12 16.45 -17.60 21.12
N ALA A 13 17.71 -17.68 20.69
CA ALA A 13 18.84 -17.16 21.47
C ALA A 13 18.72 -15.64 21.73
N LEU A 14 18.21 -14.87 20.77
CA LEU A 14 17.94 -13.44 20.94
C LEU A 14 16.83 -13.20 21.97
N HIS A 15 15.72 -13.94 21.87
CA HIS A 15 14.62 -13.86 22.83
C HIS A 15 15.07 -14.21 24.25
N ASP A 16 15.83 -15.28 24.41
CA ASP A 16 16.28 -15.75 25.74
C ASP A 16 17.26 -14.76 26.40
N ARG A 17 18.07 -14.04 25.61
CA ARG A 17 19.09 -13.11 26.13
C ARG A 17 18.59 -11.69 26.36
N ARG A 18 17.72 -11.18 25.48
CA ARG A 18 17.33 -9.76 25.43
C ARG A 18 15.82 -9.56 25.47
N GLY A 19 15.03 -10.61 25.25
CA GLY A 19 13.60 -10.52 25.03
C GLY A 19 13.29 -10.02 23.60
N ILE A 20 12.29 -10.65 22.98
CA ILE A 20 11.63 -10.09 21.79
C ILE A 20 10.26 -9.63 22.26
N ALA A 21 9.97 -8.35 22.07
CA ALA A 21 8.72 -7.75 22.56
C ALA A 21 7.53 -8.03 21.63
N LEU A 22 7.75 -8.10 20.32
CA LEU A 22 6.69 -8.20 19.31
C LEU A 22 7.24 -8.73 17.99
N VAL A 23 6.44 -9.51 17.26
CA VAL A 23 6.62 -9.77 15.83
C VAL A 23 5.56 -9.00 15.06
N ALA A 24 5.97 -8.03 14.22
CA ALA A 24 5.07 -7.32 13.32
C ALA A 24 5.17 -7.90 11.91
N VAL A 25 4.04 -8.29 11.32
CA VAL A 25 3.91 -8.74 9.94
C VAL A 25 3.20 -7.63 9.16
N ASP A 26 3.98 -6.85 8.44
CA ASP A 26 3.46 -5.83 7.52
C ASP A 26 2.97 -6.46 6.22
N GLU A 27 2.07 -5.78 5.51
CA GLU A 27 1.38 -6.26 4.32
C GLU A 27 0.80 -7.68 4.45
N ALA A 28 0.17 -7.95 5.59
CA ALA A 28 -0.33 -9.27 5.94
C ALA A 28 -1.31 -9.86 4.91
N HIS A 29 -1.96 -9.04 4.08
CA HIS A 29 -2.80 -9.51 2.98
C HIS A 29 -2.05 -10.45 2.01
N CYS A 30 -0.71 -10.35 1.92
CA CYS A 30 0.13 -11.23 1.11
C CYS A 30 0.05 -12.71 1.52
N ILE A 31 -0.42 -13.01 2.74
CA ILE A 31 -0.59 -14.38 3.24
C ILE A 31 -1.70 -15.13 2.51
N SER A 32 -2.74 -14.42 2.10
CA SER A 32 -3.94 -15.03 1.55
C SER A 32 -3.88 -15.11 0.03
N SER A 33 -4.19 -16.30 -0.51
CA SER A 33 -4.36 -16.49 -1.96
C SER A 33 -5.57 -15.75 -2.53
N TRP A 34 -6.45 -15.26 -1.66
CA TRP A 34 -7.58 -14.39 -2.01
C TRP A 34 -7.21 -12.91 -2.02
N GLY A 35 -5.98 -12.57 -1.59
CA GLY A 35 -5.43 -11.22 -1.65
C GLY A 35 -4.95 -10.86 -3.06
N HIS A 36 -4.76 -9.57 -3.30
CA HIS A 36 -4.33 -9.05 -4.59
C HIS A 36 -2.83 -9.25 -4.89
N ASP A 37 -2.02 -9.57 -3.87
CA ASP A 37 -0.58 -9.82 -3.99
C ASP A 37 -0.14 -11.04 -3.15
N PHE A 38 -0.63 -12.24 -3.48
CA PHE A 38 -0.30 -13.44 -2.72
C PHE A 38 1.19 -13.81 -2.82
N ARG A 39 1.84 -13.98 -1.67
CA ARG A 39 3.24 -14.41 -1.54
C ARG A 39 3.34 -15.70 -0.72
N PRO A 40 3.58 -16.87 -1.34
CA PRO A 40 3.65 -18.15 -0.62
C PRO A 40 4.62 -18.19 0.57
N ALA A 41 5.70 -17.39 0.53
CA ALA A 41 6.66 -17.28 1.62
C ALA A 41 6.05 -16.73 2.93
N TYR A 42 5.00 -15.91 2.85
CA TYR A 42 4.34 -15.30 4.01
C TYR A 42 3.57 -16.31 4.85
N ARG A 43 2.98 -17.35 4.25
CA ARG A 43 2.27 -18.41 5.00
C ARG A 43 3.15 -19.15 5.99
N LYS A 44 4.44 -19.26 5.67
CA LYS A 44 5.41 -19.93 6.53
C LYS A 44 5.73 -19.13 7.80
N LEU A 45 5.36 -17.84 7.87
CA LEU A 45 5.51 -17.00 9.07
C LEU A 45 4.71 -17.53 10.27
N GLY A 46 3.67 -18.33 10.04
CA GLY A 46 2.94 -19.01 11.12
C GLY A 46 3.81 -19.89 12.01
N SER A 47 4.97 -20.36 11.53
CA SER A 47 5.94 -21.11 12.35
C SER A 47 6.57 -20.26 13.46
N LEU A 48 6.55 -18.93 13.35
CA LEU A 48 7.06 -18.03 14.39
C LEU A 48 6.26 -18.12 15.68
N ALA A 49 4.93 -18.33 15.60
CA ALA A 49 4.09 -18.54 16.77
C ALA A 49 4.50 -19.77 17.59
N GLN A 50 5.03 -20.81 16.94
CA GLN A 50 5.52 -22.01 17.59
C GLN A 50 6.93 -21.81 18.18
N LYS A 51 7.79 -21.05 17.47
CA LYS A 51 9.18 -20.78 17.88
C LYS A 51 9.28 -19.75 19.01
N LEU A 52 8.35 -18.80 19.05
CA LEU A 52 8.31 -17.68 19.98
C LEU A 52 6.92 -17.60 20.66
N PRO A 53 6.50 -18.63 21.43
CA PRO A 53 5.13 -18.76 21.92
C PRO A 53 4.71 -17.67 22.92
N SER A 54 5.68 -17.04 23.59
CA SER A 54 5.49 -15.93 24.53
C SER A 54 5.45 -14.55 23.85
N VAL A 55 5.81 -14.46 22.57
CA VAL A 55 5.93 -13.19 21.85
C VAL A 55 4.63 -12.89 21.12
N PRO A 56 4.00 -11.73 21.34
CA PRO A 56 2.81 -11.34 20.59
C PRO A 56 3.14 -11.18 19.10
N ILE A 57 2.16 -11.49 18.25
CA ILE A 57 2.24 -11.27 16.80
C ILE A 57 1.17 -10.25 16.41
N MET A 58 1.59 -9.22 15.68
CA MET A 58 0.72 -8.21 15.09
C MET A 58 0.75 -8.35 13.57
N ALA A 59 -0.42 -8.33 12.94
CA ALA A 59 -0.55 -8.31 11.49
C ALA A 59 -1.13 -6.96 11.06
N LEU A 60 -0.47 -6.30 10.11
CA LEU A 60 -0.85 -4.97 9.62
C LEU A 60 -1.15 -5.04 8.12
N THR A 61 -2.23 -4.39 7.69
CA THR A 61 -2.50 -4.17 6.28
C THR A 61 -3.55 -3.08 6.07
N ALA A 62 -3.46 -2.35 4.97
CA ALA A 62 -4.47 -1.39 4.56
C ALA A 62 -5.72 -2.05 3.95
N THR A 63 -5.56 -3.23 3.34
CA THR A 63 -6.63 -3.90 2.57
C THR A 63 -6.80 -5.35 3.01
N ALA A 64 -7.90 -5.64 3.70
CA ALA A 64 -8.31 -7.01 3.99
C ALA A 64 -9.84 -7.10 3.93
N THR A 65 -10.34 -7.91 2.99
CA THR A 65 -11.73 -8.39 3.07
C THR A 65 -11.86 -9.32 4.27
N GLN A 66 -13.09 -9.62 4.70
CA GLN A 66 -13.30 -10.54 5.82
C GLN A 66 -12.63 -11.90 5.56
N GLN A 67 -12.73 -12.42 4.34
CA GLN A 67 -12.10 -13.68 3.95
C GLN A 67 -10.56 -13.63 4.03
N VAL A 68 -9.94 -12.54 3.58
CA VAL A 68 -8.48 -12.34 3.69
C VAL A 68 -8.06 -12.21 5.15
N GLN A 69 -8.82 -11.46 5.95
CA GLN A 69 -8.58 -11.33 7.39
C GLN A 69 -8.59 -12.71 8.06
N ASP A 70 -9.63 -13.52 7.86
CA ASP A 70 -9.73 -14.84 8.47
C ASP A 70 -8.58 -15.76 8.05
N ASP A 71 -8.10 -15.64 6.82
CA ASP A 71 -6.95 -16.40 6.32
C ASP A 71 -5.63 -15.97 6.95
N ILE A 72 -5.45 -14.66 7.20
CA ILE A 72 -4.32 -14.12 7.98
C ILE A 72 -4.34 -14.69 9.39
N LEU A 73 -5.48 -14.61 10.08
CA LEU A 73 -5.63 -15.07 11.46
C LEU A 73 -5.26 -16.55 11.59
N ARG A 74 -5.78 -17.40 10.69
CA ARG A 74 -5.48 -18.83 10.67
C ARG A 74 -4.00 -19.10 10.36
N SER A 75 -3.48 -18.48 9.30
CA SER A 75 -2.11 -18.75 8.83
C SER A 75 -1.02 -18.31 9.81
N LEU A 76 -1.26 -17.23 10.57
CA LEU A 76 -0.34 -16.74 11.60
C LEU A 76 -0.58 -17.37 12.97
N HIS A 77 -1.57 -18.26 13.11
CA HIS A 77 -1.97 -18.86 14.38
C HIS A 77 -2.29 -17.82 15.47
N LEU A 78 -2.97 -16.72 15.09
CA LEU A 78 -3.34 -15.66 16.03
C LEU A 78 -4.49 -16.15 16.93
N ARG A 79 -4.21 -16.31 18.23
CA ARG A 79 -5.17 -16.78 19.23
C ARG A 79 -5.87 -15.58 19.87
N SER A 80 -7.19 -15.48 19.69
CA SER A 80 -8.03 -14.39 20.24
C SER A 80 -7.46 -12.97 20.02
N PRO A 81 -7.15 -12.59 18.76
CA PRO A 81 -6.55 -11.30 18.47
C PRO A 81 -7.53 -10.15 18.71
N SER A 82 -7.00 -8.99 19.12
CA SER A 82 -7.73 -7.74 19.00
C SER A 82 -7.74 -7.32 17.53
N ILE A 83 -8.95 -7.17 16.95
CA ILE A 83 -9.12 -6.79 15.54
C ILE A 83 -9.52 -5.32 15.50
N LEU A 84 -8.63 -4.48 14.97
CA LEU A 84 -8.87 -3.04 14.80
C LEU A 84 -9.06 -2.74 13.31
N ARG A 85 -10.17 -2.07 12.99
CA ARG A 85 -10.50 -1.66 11.61
C ARG A 85 -10.82 -0.18 11.61
N SER A 86 -10.13 0.57 10.76
CA SER A 86 -10.40 1.99 10.53
C SER A 86 -11.17 2.17 9.23
N SER A 87 -11.84 3.32 9.10
CA SER A 87 -12.45 3.73 7.84
C SER A 87 -11.36 4.03 6.80
N PHE A 88 -11.63 3.68 5.54
CA PHE A 88 -10.80 4.07 4.41
C PHE A 88 -11.01 5.55 4.01
N ASN A 89 -12.03 6.20 4.56
CA ASN A 89 -12.38 7.56 4.19
C ASN A 89 -11.23 8.53 4.49
N ARG A 90 -10.88 9.33 3.49
CA ARG A 90 -9.88 10.39 3.59
C ARG A 90 -10.59 11.72 3.35
N PRO A 91 -11.02 12.43 4.41
CA PRO A 91 -11.78 13.68 4.25
C PRO A 91 -10.97 14.78 3.55
N ASN A 92 -9.65 14.58 3.42
CA ASN A 92 -8.72 15.44 2.71
C ASN A 92 -8.50 15.05 1.24
N ILE A 93 -9.22 14.06 0.69
CA ILE A 93 -9.17 13.65 -0.72
C ILE A 93 -10.47 14.06 -1.40
N PHE A 94 -10.36 14.88 -2.43
CA PHE A 94 -11.47 15.35 -3.25
C PHE A 94 -11.53 14.56 -4.55
N TYR A 95 -12.72 14.10 -4.93
CA TYR A 95 -12.94 13.33 -6.15
C TYR A 95 -13.54 14.24 -7.24
N THR A 96 -13.02 14.15 -8.46
CA THR A 96 -13.57 14.83 -9.64
C THR A 96 -13.52 13.87 -10.82
N VAL A 97 -14.58 13.86 -11.61
CA VAL A 97 -14.71 13.03 -12.82
C VAL A 97 -14.89 13.95 -14.01
N ARG A 98 -14.15 13.69 -15.09
CA ARG A 98 -14.27 14.39 -16.38
C ARG A 98 -14.49 13.36 -17.47
N TYR A 99 -15.44 13.65 -18.35
CA TYR A 99 -15.66 12.85 -19.55
C TYR A 99 -14.62 13.23 -20.60
N MET A 100 -14.03 12.22 -21.23
CA MET A 100 -13.17 12.37 -22.41
C MET A 100 -13.78 11.53 -23.51
N ASP A 101 -13.92 12.08 -24.71
CA ASP A 101 -14.41 11.32 -25.85
C ASP A 101 -13.32 10.34 -26.33
N GLU A 102 -13.66 9.08 -26.51
CA GLU A 102 -12.70 8.07 -26.99
C GLU A 102 -12.51 8.15 -28.50
N GLU A 103 -13.50 8.64 -29.25
CA GLU A 103 -13.51 8.67 -30.71
C GLU A 103 -13.25 10.08 -31.27
N GLY A 104 -13.61 11.13 -30.53
CA GLY A 104 -13.48 12.53 -30.95
C GLY A 104 -12.17 13.23 -30.56
N ASP A 105 -11.65 12.95 -29.37
CA ASP A 105 -10.53 13.72 -28.82
C ASP A 105 -9.19 13.13 -29.25
N GLY A 106 -8.44 13.88 -30.05
CA GLY A 106 -7.06 13.55 -30.40
C GLY A 106 -6.17 13.45 -29.15
N VAL A 107 -5.05 12.72 -29.25
CA VAL A 107 -4.08 12.60 -28.13
C VAL A 107 -3.60 13.98 -27.65
N GLU A 108 -3.46 14.94 -28.56
CA GLU A 108 -3.06 16.32 -28.25
C GLU A 108 -4.11 17.06 -27.42
N GLU A 109 -5.40 16.89 -27.72
CA GLU A 109 -6.49 17.52 -26.98
C GLU A 109 -6.58 17.00 -25.54
N LYS A 110 -6.40 15.68 -25.36
CA LYS A 110 -6.34 15.05 -24.03
C LYS A 110 -5.14 15.56 -23.21
N LEU A 111 -3.99 15.75 -23.87
CA LEU A 111 -2.80 16.31 -23.23
C LEU A 111 -3.00 17.79 -22.87
N ALA A 112 -3.67 18.57 -23.72
CA ALA A 112 -4.02 19.95 -23.45
C ALA A 112 -4.99 20.09 -22.26
N ASP A 113 -6.06 19.28 -22.19
CA ASP A 113 -6.98 19.29 -21.03
C ASP A 113 -6.26 18.84 -19.74
N LEU A 114 -5.36 17.87 -19.82
CA LEU A 114 -4.52 17.46 -18.68
C LEU A 114 -3.68 18.64 -18.17
N VAL A 115 -2.99 19.37 -19.05
CA VAL A 115 -2.20 20.55 -18.66
C VAL A 115 -3.08 21.64 -18.06
N ALA A 116 -4.21 21.96 -18.70
CA ALA A 116 -5.15 22.95 -18.18
C ALA A 116 -5.70 22.55 -16.79
N THR A 117 -5.92 21.26 -16.56
CA THR A 117 -6.32 20.72 -15.26
C THR A 117 -5.23 20.84 -14.21
N LEU A 118 -3.98 20.48 -14.54
CA LEU A 118 -2.84 20.62 -13.62
C LEU A 118 -2.57 22.10 -13.27
N GLN A 119 -2.71 23.01 -14.23
CA GLN A 119 -2.56 24.45 -14.00
C GLN A 119 -3.62 25.00 -13.04
N ARG A 120 -4.90 24.62 -13.24
CA ARG A 120 -5.97 24.99 -12.31
C ARG A 120 -5.73 24.45 -10.90
N LEU A 121 -5.39 23.17 -10.77
CA LEU A 121 -5.09 22.55 -9.47
C LEU A 121 -3.91 23.22 -8.77
N ARG A 122 -2.90 23.66 -9.51
CA ARG A 122 -1.77 24.42 -8.95
C ARG A 122 -2.22 25.75 -8.34
N VAL A 123 -3.16 26.45 -8.97
CA VAL A 123 -3.72 27.70 -8.46
C VAL A 123 -4.61 27.43 -7.24
N ASP A 124 -5.51 26.45 -7.33
CA ASP A 124 -6.47 26.11 -6.28
C ASP A 124 -5.77 25.64 -5.00
N LEU A 125 -4.72 24.81 -5.14
CA LEU A 125 -3.91 24.33 -4.01
C LEU A 125 -2.94 25.41 -3.48
N GLY A 126 -2.62 26.41 -4.30
CA GLY A 126 -1.65 27.48 -4.04
C GLY A 126 -2.23 28.75 -3.40
N GLY A 127 -3.50 28.74 -2.95
CA GLY A 127 -4.22 29.93 -2.50
C GLY A 127 -3.48 30.82 -1.47
N SER A 128 -3.28 32.09 -1.86
CA SER A 128 -3.02 33.37 -1.14
C SER A 128 -2.25 33.44 0.19
N SER A 129 -1.76 32.34 0.74
CA SER A 129 -1.01 32.35 1.99
C SER A 129 0.49 32.44 1.70
N VAL A 130 1.10 33.50 2.23
CA VAL A 130 2.51 33.93 2.09
C VAL A 130 3.53 32.89 2.62
N GLN A 131 3.15 31.62 2.82
CA GLN A 131 3.97 30.58 3.47
C GLN A 131 4.00 29.22 2.74
N GLN A 132 3.39 29.05 1.56
CA GLN A 132 3.56 27.82 0.78
C GLN A 132 4.85 27.87 -0.06
N THR A 133 5.93 27.34 0.48
CA THR A 133 7.26 27.27 -0.15
C THR A 133 7.44 26.05 -1.08
N ARG A 134 6.40 25.26 -1.33
CA ARG A 134 6.50 24.00 -2.11
C ARG A 134 5.55 23.98 -3.30
N THR A 135 6.11 23.75 -4.49
CA THR A 135 5.36 23.43 -5.70
C THR A 135 4.57 22.12 -5.48
N PRO A 136 3.26 22.08 -5.78
CA PRO A 136 2.47 20.86 -5.65
C PRO A 136 2.98 19.78 -6.61
N CYS A 137 2.92 18.52 -6.17
CA CYS A 137 3.29 17.35 -6.96
C CYS A 137 2.07 16.51 -7.31
N ALA A 138 2.10 15.85 -8.47
CA ALA A 138 1.01 14.99 -8.95
C ALA A 138 1.56 13.65 -9.46
N VAL A 139 0.72 12.62 -9.41
CA VAL A 139 0.96 11.31 -10.03
C VAL A 139 -0.09 11.12 -11.11
N ILE A 140 0.36 10.80 -12.34
CA ILE A 140 -0.51 10.59 -13.49
C ILE A 140 -0.44 9.11 -13.87
N TYR A 141 -1.55 8.40 -13.70
CA TYR A 141 -1.66 6.99 -14.09
C TYR A 141 -2.11 6.88 -15.54
N ALA A 142 -1.43 6.05 -16.32
CA ALA A 142 -1.81 5.72 -17.69
C ALA A 142 -1.81 4.20 -17.90
N ARG A 143 -2.71 3.71 -18.76
CA ARG A 143 -2.92 2.26 -18.97
C ARG A 143 -1.74 1.58 -19.67
N LYS A 144 -1.17 2.23 -20.68
CA LYS A 144 -0.10 1.68 -21.53
C LYS A 144 1.19 2.45 -21.29
N ARG A 145 2.31 1.72 -21.26
CA ARG A 145 3.66 2.29 -21.17
C ARG A 145 3.92 3.39 -22.21
N ARG A 146 3.54 3.15 -23.48
CA ARG A 146 3.67 4.14 -24.55
C ARG A 146 2.94 5.45 -24.24
N THR A 147 1.77 5.39 -23.61
CA THR A 147 1.03 6.58 -23.18
C THR A 147 1.76 7.32 -22.06
N THR A 148 2.32 6.59 -21.09
CA THR A 148 3.16 7.17 -20.04
C THR A 148 4.37 7.92 -20.64
N GLU A 149 5.05 7.31 -21.62
CA GLU A 149 6.21 7.92 -22.30
C GLU A 149 5.82 9.19 -23.06
N LEU A 150 4.68 9.17 -23.78
CA LEU A 150 4.16 10.35 -24.48
C LEU A 150 3.80 11.49 -23.52
N ILE A 151 3.08 11.20 -22.43
CA ILE A 151 2.75 12.21 -21.41
C ILE A 151 4.03 12.79 -20.80
N ALA A 152 5.01 11.95 -20.48
CA ALA A 152 6.27 12.40 -19.88
C ALA A 152 7.07 13.31 -20.83
N GLN A 153 7.16 12.95 -22.12
CA GLN A 153 7.81 13.78 -23.14
C GLN A 153 7.09 15.13 -23.28
N PHE A 154 5.76 15.11 -23.36
CA PHE A 154 4.95 16.31 -23.52
C PHE A 154 5.08 17.27 -22.32
N LEU A 155 5.10 16.75 -21.10
CA LEU A 155 5.25 17.56 -19.88
C LEU A 155 6.70 18.04 -19.64
N SER A 156 7.67 17.48 -20.35
CA SER A 156 9.09 17.87 -20.25
C SER A 156 9.52 18.88 -21.32
N ALA A 157 8.67 19.11 -22.33
CA ALA A 157 8.87 20.08 -23.40
C ALA A 157 8.47 21.49 -22.94
#